data_AF-A0A969C433-F1
#
_entry.id   AF-A0A969C433-F1
#
_cell.length_a   1.000
_cell.length_b   1.000
_cell.length_c   1.000
_cell.angle_alpha   90.00
_cell.angle_beta   90.00
_cell.angle_gamma   90.00
#
_symmetry.space_group_name_H-M   'P 1'
#
loop_
_entity.id
_entity.type
_entity.pdbx_description
1 polymer ?
#
loop_
_entity_poly.entity_id
_entity_poly.type
_entity_poly.pdbx_seq_one_letter_code
_entity_poly.pdbx_strand_id
1 'polypeptide(L)'
;MEARRINSYLFVHQKPHFEAGKDWDYSDTNYIVLGMIIEKVTGKKYYDLAKKRILKPLKFKRTFPQDRRILKGLIQGYAGEGNEFTGQRQGFGKR
;
A
#
# COMPACT_ATOMS: atom_id res chain seq x y z
N MET A 1 15.70 -5.38 -6.86
CA MET A 1 16.01 -5.31 -5.41
C MET A 1 16.01 -6.73 -4.86
N GLU A 2 17.11 -7.17 -4.24
CA GLU A 2 17.20 -8.53 -3.69
C GLU A 2 16.48 -8.66 -2.34
N ALA A 3 15.87 -9.82 -2.09
CA ALA A 3 15.13 -10.13 -0.87
C ALA A 3 15.98 -10.03 0.41
N ARG A 4 17.31 -10.27 0.32
CA ARG A 4 18.25 -10.07 1.44
C ARG A 4 18.32 -8.63 1.93
N ARG A 5 18.02 -7.65 1.07
CA ARG A 5 18.12 -6.23 1.41
C ARG A 5 16.90 -5.71 2.21
N ILE A 6 15.76 -6.39 2.15
CA ILE A 6 14.51 -5.90 2.79
C ILE A 6 14.55 -6.17 4.29
N ASN A 7 14.96 -7.39 4.66
CA ASN A 7 15.22 -7.73 6.05
C ASN A 7 16.29 -6.78 6.64
N SER A 8 17.21 -6.32 5.79
CA SER A 8 18.28 -5.41 6.19
C SER A 8 17.87 -3.94 6.39
N TYR A 9 16.69 -3.50 5.94
CA TYR A 9 16.27 -2.10 6.08
C TYR A 9 15.15 -1.91 7.12
N LEU A 10 14.29 -2.91 7.33
CA LEU A 10 13.12 -2.77 8.20
C LEU A 10 13.34 -3.30 9.62
N PHE A 11 14.20 -4.30 9.82
CA PHE A 11 14.22 -5.07 11.08
C PHE A 11 15.62 -5.32 11.68
N VAL A 12 16.71 -4.79 11.11
CA VAL A 12 18.09 -5.16 11.52
C VAL A 12 18.42 -4.85 12.97
N HIS A 13 17.67 -3.94 13.59
CA HIS A 13 17.93 -3.49 14.95
C HIS A 13 16.70 -3.53 15.85
N GLN A 14 15.62 -4.22 15.46
CA GLN A 14 14.41 -4.30 16.29
C GLN A 14 14.12 -5.74 16.69
N LYS A 15 13.98 -5.96 17.99
CA LYS A 15 13.45 -7.21 18.53
C LYS A 15 11.94 -7.26 18.22
N PRO A 16 11.41 -8.38 17.72
CA PRO A 16 9.97 -8.58 17.64
C PRO A 16 9.32 -8.38 19.01
N HIS A 17 8.16 -7.73 19.04
CA HIS A 17 7.41 -7.49 20.29
C HIS A 17 6.95 -8.80 20.97
N PHE A 18 6.78 -9.87 20.18
CA PHE A 18 6.36 -11.19 20.61
C PHE A 18 6.90 -12.25 19.64
N GLU A 19 6.88 -13.51 20.07
CA GLU A 19 7.23 -14.65 19.22
C GLU A 19 6.25 -14.84 18.05
N ALA A 20 6.75 -15.31 16.92
CA ALA A 20 5.92 -15.54 15.73
C ALA A 20 4.75 -16.50 16.03
N GLY A 21 3.53 -16.05 15.72
CA GLY A 21 2.31 -16.83 15.92
C GLY A 21 1.83 -16.93 17.37
N LYS A 22 2.45 -16.21 18.32
CA LYS A 22 2.01 -16.18 19.72
C LYS A 22 1.11 -15.00 20.08
N ASP A 23 1.13 -13.95 19.27
CA ASP A 23 0.27 -12.77 19.43
C ASP A 23 0.03 -12.07 18.09
N TRP A 24 -0.74 -10.99 18.09
CA TRP A 24 -1.05 -10.16 16.92
C TRP A 24 -0.95 -8.67 17.22
N ASP A 25 -0.29 -7.94 16.31
CA ASP A 25 -0.27 -6.49 16.29
C ASP A 25 -0.37 -6.01 14.83
N TYR A 26 -1.06 -4.88 14.64
CA TYR A 26 -1.32 -4.32 13.33
C TYR A 26 -0.08 -3.62 12.79
N SER A 27 0.30 -3.92 11.55
CA SER A 27 1.46 -3.31 10.91
C SER A 27 1.28 -3.25 9.40
N ASP A 28 1.18 -2.05 8.85
CA ASP A 28 1.18 -1.80 7.40
C ASP A 28 2.43 -2.39 6.73
N THR A 29 3.57 -2.30 7.41
CA THR A 29 4.85 -2.84 6.93
C THR A 29 4.78 -4.34 6.67
N ASN A 30 4.04 -5.10 7.48
CA ASN A 30 3.90 -6.55 7.28
C ASN A 30 3.25 -6.87 5.92
N TYR A 31 2.28 -6.06 5.48
CA TYR A 31 1.64 -6.25 4.18
C TYR A 31 2.57 -5.91 3.01
N ILE A 32 3.45 -4.92 3.17
CA ILE A 32 4.48 -4.60 2.18
C ILE A 32 5.44 -5.78 2.03
N VAL A 33 5.95 -6.31 3.15
CA VAL A 33 6.87 -7.47 3.16
C VAL A 33 6.20 -8.69 2.50
N LEU A 34 4.93 -8.95 2.79
CA LEU A 34 4.18 -10.02 2.14
C LEU A 34 4.10 -9.83 0.62
N GLY A 35 3.81 -8.61 0.16
CA GLY A 35 3.83 -8.27 -1.27
C GLY A 35 5.18 -8.59 -1.92
N MET A 36 6.28 -8.22 -1.25
CA MET A 36 7.64 -8.49 -1.75
C MET A 36 8.00 -9.98 -1.78
N ILE A 37 7.55 -10.76 -0.79
CA ILE A 37 7.70 -12.22 -0.79
C ILE A 37 6.96 -12.81 -1.99
N ILE A 38 5.72 -12.38 -2.24
CA ILE A 38 4.93 -12.81 -3.41
C ILE A 38 5.67 -12.49 -4.71
N GLU A 39 6.22 -11.29 -4.86
CA GLU A 39 6.97 -10.92 -6.07
C GLU A 39 8.23 -11.78 -6.23
N LYS A 40 8.96 -12.03 -5.13
CA LYS A 40 10.19 -12.83 -5.14
C LYS A 40 9.93 -14.28 -5.54
N VAL A 41 8.90 -14.91 -5.01
CA VAL A 41 8.60 -16.34 -5.27
C VAL A 41 7.95 -16.56 -6.63
N THR A 42 7.27 -15.55 -7.17
CA THR A 42 6.56 -15.66 -8.47
C THR A 42 7.32 -15.08 -9.65
N GLY A 43 8.30 -14.21 -9.41
CA GLY A 43 8.98 -13.42 -10.44
C GLY A 43 8.08 -12.39 -11.14
N LYS A 44 6.91 -12.08 -10.57
CA LYS A 44 5.91 -11.17 -11.17
C LYS A 44 5.58 -10.04 -10.21
N LYS A 45 5.24 -8.87 -10.74
CA LYS A 45 4.81 -7.73 -9.92
C LYS A 45 3.51 -8.05 -9.17
N TYR A 46 3.39 -7.59 -7.94
CA TYR A 46 2.25 -7.86 -7.08
C TYR A 46 0.93 -7.40 -7.71
N TYR A 47 0.88 -6.17 -8.24
CA TYR A 47 -0.34 -5.64 -8.86
C TYR A 47 -0.75 -6.38 -10.14
N ASP A 48 0.20 -6.95 -10.89
CA ASP A 48 -0.11 -7.81 -12.04
C ASP A 48 -0.77 -9.11 -11.59
N LEU A 49 -0.31 -9.68 -10.47
CA LEU A 49 -0.91 -10.86 -9.86
C LEU A 49 -2.30 -10.57 -9.30
N ALA A 50 -2.48 -9.48 -8.56
CA ALA A 50 -3.77 -9.06 -8.02
C ALA A 50 -4.78 -8.85 -9.16
N LYS A 51 -4.36 -8.17 -10.24
CA LYS A 51 -5.20 -7.98 -11.44
C LYS A 51 -5.55 -9.29 -12.11
N LYS A 52 -4.57 -10.19 -12.30
CA LYS A 52 -4.77 -11.47 -12.99
C LYS A 52 -5.62 -12.46 -12.19
N ARG A 53 -5.40 -12.56 -10.88
CA ARG A 53 -5.99 -13.60 -10.02
C ARG A 53 -7.30 -13.18 -9.36
N ILE A 54 -7.51 -11.88 -9.15
CA ILE A 54 -8.67 -11.37 -8.38
C ILE A 54 -9.51 -10.44 -9.25
N LEU A 55 -8.95 -9.31 -9.70
CA LEU A 55 -9.76 -8.25 -10.33
C LEU A 55 -10.38 -8.69 -11.66
N LYS A 56 -9.63 -9.38 -12.53
CA LYS A 56 -10.13 -9.87 -13.82
C LYS A 56 -11.21 -10.95 -13.66
N PRO A 57 -11.00 -12.04 -12.90
CA PRO A 57 -12.03 -13.06 -12.70
C PRO A 57 -13.33 -12.51 -12.10
N LEU A 58 -13.22 -11.56 -11.17
CA LEU A 58 -14.36 -10.93 -10.51
C LEU A 58 -14.94 -9.73 -11.29
N LYS A 59 -14.43 -9.45 -12.50
CA LYS A 59 -14.89 -8.37 -13.38
C LYS A 59 -14.86 -6.97 -12.73
N PHE A 60 -13.91 -6.70 -11.84
CA PHE A 60 -13.71 -5.38 -11.25
C PHE A 60 -13.09 -4.41 -12.26
N LYS A 61 -13.92 -3.56 -12.87
CA LYS A 61 -13.53 -2.60 -13.90
C LYS A 61 -13.08 -1.23 -13.36
N ARG A 62 -13.41 -0.90 -12.11
CA ARG A 62 -13.13 0.40 -11.47
C ARG A 62 -12.23 0.30 -10.24
N THR A 63 -11.51 -0.81 -10.11
CA THR A 63 -10.54 -1.04 -9.02
C THR A 63 -9.15 -1.08 -9.63
N PHE A 64 -8.25 -0.24 -9.14
CA PHE A 64 -6.89 -0.11 -9.65
C PHE A 64 -5.95 0.34 -8.52
N PRO A 65 -4.65 0.02 -8.60
CA PRO A 65 -3.69 0.42 -7.59
C PRO A 65 -3.49 1.95 -7.57
N GLN A 66 -3.21 2.49 -6.38
CA GLN A 66 -2.73 3.87 -6.21
C GLN A 66 -1.21 3.92 -6.42
N ASP A 67 -0.80 3.85 -7.68
CA ASP A 67 0.59 3.85 -8.11
C ASP A 67 1.10 5.23 -8.60
N ARG A 68 0.24 6.25 -8.52
CA ARG A 68 0.49 7.62 -8.98
C ARG A 68 -0.30 8.62 -8.15
N ARG A 69 0.19 9.87 -8.10
CA ARG A 69 -0.42 10.95 -7.30
C ARG A 69 -1.82 11.35 -7.79
N ILE A 70 -2.03 11.35 -9.10
CA ILE A 70 -3.30 11.78 -9.71
C ILE A 70 -3.99 10.57 -10.33
N LEU A 71 -5.15 10.22 -9.77
CA LEU A 71 -6.02 9.17 -10.26
C LEU A 71 -7.30 9.80 -10.82
N LYS A 72 -7.60 9.55 -12.10
CA LYS A 72 -8.80 10.08 -12.75
C LYS A 72 -10.05 9.54 -12.04
N GLY A 73 -10.91 10.45 -11.59
CA GLY A 73 -12.16 10.10 -10.89
C GLY A 73 -11.99 9.71 -9.42
N LEU A 74 -10.80 9.92 -8.83
CA LEU A 74 -10.64 9.85 -7.38
C LEU A 74 -11.20 11.13 -6.76
N ILE A 75 -12.09 10.98 -5.78
CA ILE A 75 -12.65 12.10 -5.03
C ILE A 75 -11.65 12.53 -3.96
N GLN A 76 -11.56 13.84 -3.75
CA GLN A 76 -10.71 14.43 -2.72
C GLN A 76 -11.16 13.98 -1.33
N GLY A 77 -10.22 13.46 -0.55
CA GLY A 77 -10.46 13.14 0.86
C GLY A 77 -10.61 14.42 1.68
N TYR A 78 -11.51 14.40 2.67
CA TYR A 78 -11.61 15.44 3.68
C TYR A 78 -10.82 15.02 4.90
N ALA A 79 -9.91 15.87 5.35
CA ALA A 79 -9.33 15.77 6.68
C ALA A 79 -9.93 16.90 7.52
N GLY A 80 -10.15 16.66 8.82
CA GLY A 80 -10.81 17.62 9.70
C GLY A 80 -10.15 19.01 9.70
N GLU A 81 -10.87 20.01 10.21
CA GLU A 81 -10.32 21.36 10.36
C GLU A 81 -9.00 21.33 11.14
N GLY A 82 -8.00 22.09 10.67
CA GLY A 82 -6.67 22.15 11.27
C GLY A 82 -5.72 21.00 10.87
N ASN A 83 -6.14 20.06 10.02
CA ASN A 83 -5.23 19.03 9.53
C ASN A 83 -4.30 19.59 8.44
N GLU A 84 -2.99 19.51 8.66
CA GLU A 84 -1.92 20.01 7.77
C GLU A 84 -1.93 19.37 6.37
N PHE A 85 -2.60 18.22 6.21
CA PHE A 85 -2.78 17.49 4.96
C PHE A 85 -4.13 17.78 4.27
N THR A 86 -5.00 18.61 4.87
CA THR A 86 -6.04 19.25 4.06
C THR A 86 -5.33 20.02 2.97
N GLY A 87 -5.56 19.62 1.71
CA GLY A 87 -4.94 20.30 0.58
C GLY A 87 -5.18 21.79 0.75
N GLN A 88 -4.10 22.58 0.82
CA GLN A 88 -4.19 24.04 0.76
C GLN A 88 -5.19 24.34 -0.34
N ARG A 89 -6.30 24.98 0.03
CA ARG A 89 -7.43 25.31 -0.86
C ARG A 89 -6.88 25.74 -2.22
N GLN A 90 -6.78 24.82 -3.18
CA GLN A 90 -6.69 25.21 -4.58
C GLN A 90 -8.08 25.78 -4.85
N GLY A 91 -8.09 27.10 -5.02
CA GLY A 91 -9.25 27.93 -4.82
C GLY A 91 -10.51 27.34 -5.43
N PHE A 92 -11.54 27.18 -4.60
CA PHE A 92 -12.89 27.36 -5.09
C PHE A 92 -12.93 28.74 -5.73
N GLY A 93 -12.88 28.76 -7.06
CA GLY A 93 -13.05 29.98 -7.82
C GLY A 93 -14.28 30.69 -7.29
N LYS A 94 -14.10 31.95 -6.93
CA LYS A 94 -15.20 32.90 -6.80
C LYS A 94 -16.06 32.75 -8.05
N ARG A 95 -17.27 32.22 -7.89
CA ARG A 95 -18.40 32.63 -8.71
C ARG A 95 -19.05 33.79 -7.99
#